data_AF-A0A7V8F3B4-F1
#
_entry.id   AF-A0A7V8F3B4-F1
#
_cell.length_a   1.000
_cell.length_b   1.000
_cell.length_c   1.000
_cell.angle_alpha   90.00
_cell.angle_beta   90.00
_cell.angle_gamma   90.00
#
_symmetry.space_group_name_H-M   'P 1'
#
loop_
_entity.id
_entity.type
_entity.pdbx_description
1 polymer ?
#
loop_
_entity_poly.entity_id
_entity_poly.type
_entity_poly.pdbx_seq_one_letter_code
_entity_poly.pdbx_strand_id
1 'polypeptide(L)'
;MYDQSKIDGTGITIDEAAAAVVDTIRRPDEDVVLEDDTPQDAEKIALSLHTKYCQIIAPQENYKAVEIQCERLEISDLGLILTGTTDRVRETSEGLAICDLKTGKAAVGSDGNVKTAGHSYQDGRL
;
A
#
# COMPACT_ATOMS: atom_id res chain seq x y z
N MET A 1 -2.58 1.94 8.45
CA MET A 1 -2.57 2.87 9.60
C MET A 1 -3.06 4.27 9.24
N TYR A 2 -2.37 5.03 8.37
CA TYR A 2 -2.80 6.39 8.00
C TYR A 2 -4.20 6.43 7.38
N ASP A 3 -4.46 5.67 6.32
CA ASP A 3 -5.77 5.68 5.65
C ASP A 3 -6.88 5.19 6.58
N GLN A 4 -6.61 4.16 7.38
CA GLN A 4 -7.55 3.66 8.40
C GLN A 4 -7.92 4.78 9.39
N SER A 5 -6.96 5.57 9.86
CA SER A 5 -7.24 6.69 10.76
C SER A 5 -8.08 7.80 10.13
N LYS A 6 -8.00 7.96 8.79
CA LYS A 6 -8.83 8.91 8.05
C LYS A 6 -10.26 8.40 7.92
N ILE A 7 -10.42 7.11 7.66
CA ILE A 7 -11.73 6.45 7.62
C ILE A 7 -12.42 6.55 8.99
N ASP A 8 -11.68 6.24 10.06
CA ASP A 8 -12.22 6.23 11.42
C ASP A 8 -12.40 7.64 12.02
N GLY A 9 -11.90 8.68 11.35
CA GLY A 9 -11.93 10.05 11.86
C GLY A 9 -11.04 10.29 13.09
N THR A 10 -10.16 9.34 13.43
CA THR A 10 -9.25 9.42 14.59
C THR A 10 -8.07 10.35 14.33
N GLY A 11 -7.68 10.51 13.06
CA GLY A 11 -6.89 11.66 12.61
C GLY A 11 -5.41 11.65 12.99
N ILE A 12 -4.71 10.52 12.83
CA ILE A 12 -3.25 10.53 12.99
C ILE A 12 -2.60 11.47 11.96
N THR A 13 -1.52 12.12 12.38
CA THR A 13 -0.73 12.99 11.53
C THR A 13 0.17 12.19 10.59
N ILE A 14 0.62 12.84 9.51
CA ILE A 14 1.55 12.22 8.56
C ILE A 14 2.88 11.87 9.25
N ASP A 15 3.33 12.70 10.19
CA ASP A 15 4.58 12.52 10.93
C ASP A 15 4.50 11.37 11.94
N GLU A 16 3.38 11.23 12.65
CA GLU A 16 3.14 10.05 13.51
C GLU A 16 3.14 8.76 12.67
N ALA A 17 2.55 8.82 11.47
CA ALA A 17 2.60 7.69 10.57
C ALA A 17 4.01 7.41 10.02
N ALA A 18 4.81 8.46 9.81
CA ALA A 18 6.20 8.34 9.39
C ALA A 18 7.08 7.70 10.49
N ALA A 19 6.81 8.01 11.76
CA ALA A 19 7.53 7.39 12.89
C ALA A 19 7.37 5.86 12.91
N ALA A 20 6.16 5.35 12.66
CA ALA A 20 5.92 3.91 12.57
C ALA A 20 6.67 3.23 11.40
N VAL A 21 6.83 3.94 10.28
CA VAL A 21 7.65 3.47 9.14
C VAL A 21 9.11 3.33 9.56
N VAL A 22 9.65 4.35 10.23
CA VAL A 22 11.04 4.34 10.74
C VAL A 22 11.23 3.21 11.75
N ASP A 23 10.31 3.06 12.71
CA ASP A 23 10.38 2.01 13.72
C ASP A 23 10.41 0.61 13.10
N THR A 24 9.57 0.37 12.08
CA THR A 24 9.53 -0.93 11.37
C THR A 24 10.86 -1.28 10.73
N ILE A 25 11.58 -0.27 10.21
CA ILE A 25 12.88 -0.47 9.54
C ILE A 25 14.01 -0.62 10.56
N ARG A 26 13.96 0.14 11.66
CA ARG A 26 15.01 0.19 12.69
C ARG A 26 14.91 -0.94 13.71
N ARG A 27 13.71 -1.44 13.94
CA ARG A 27 13.37 -2.46 14.91
C ARG A 27 12.37 -3.44 14.28
N PRO A 28 12.80 -4.19 13.25
CA PRO A 28 11.92 -5.16 12.64
C PRO A 28 11.59 -6.26 13.64
N ASP A 29 10.36 -6.77 13.58
CA ASP A 29 9.91 -7.89 14.42
C ASP A 29 10.55 -9.22 13.97
N GLU A 30 11.08 -9.26 12.75
CA GLU A 30 11.71 -10.42 12.12
C GLU A 30 13.10 -10.07 11.57
N ASP A 31 13.93 -11.08 11.32
CA ASP A 31 15.23 -10.89 10.70
C ASP A 31 15.07 -10.50 9.22
N VAL A 32 15.31 -9.23 8.92
CA VAL A 32 15.21 -8.67 7.56
C VAL A 32 16.57 -8.66 6.88
N VAL A 33 16.68 -9.34 5.74
CA VAL A 33 17.86 -9.25 4.85
C VAL A 33 17.64 -8.08 3.88
N LEU A 34 18.36 -6.98 4.10
CA LEU A 34 18.46 -5.88 3.15
C LEU A 34 19.66 -6.19 2.26
N GLU A 35 19.41 -6.60 1.00
CA GLU A 35 20.44 -7.11 0.08
C GLU A 35 21.62 -6.15 -0.08
N ASP A 36 21.48 -5.14 -0.95
CA ASP A 36 22.51 -4.13 -1.22
C ASP A 36 22.28 -2.83 -0.43
N ASP A 37 21.14 -2.71 0.25
CA ASP A 37 20.70 -1.48 0.91
C ASP A 37 21.03 -1.51 2.41
N THR A 38 21.36 -0.36 2.98
CA THR A 38 21.43 -0.21 4.45
C THR A 38 20.05 0.14 5.02
N PRO A 39 19.81 -0.08 6.33
CA PRO A 39 18.58 0.41 6.97
C PRO A 39 18.34 1.91 6.76
N GLN A 40 19.41 2.70 6.65
CA GLN A 40 19.36 4.14 6.35
C GLN A 40 18.87 4.41 4.92
N ASP A 41 19.31 3.63 3.94
CA ASP A 41 18.86 3.76 2.55
C ASP A 41 17.38 3.37 2.42
N ALA A 42 16.99 2.26 3.06
CA ALA A 42 15.60 1.80 3.13
C ALA A 42 14.69 2.85 3.79
N GLU A 43 15.12 3.44 4.91
CA GLU A 43 14.37 4.50 5.61
C GLU A 43 14.16 5.73 4.73
N LYS A 44 15.21 6.18 4.03
CA LYS A 44 15.11 7.34 3.13
C LYS A 44 14.09 7.10 2.01
N ILE A 45 14.11 5.91 1.41
CA ILE A 45 13.15 5.53 0.36
C ILE A 45 11.74 5.46 0.94
N ALA A 46 11.57 4.77 2.07
CA ALA A 46 10.28 4.58 2.70
C ALA A 46 9.64 5.91 3.13
N LEU A 47 10.40 6.82 3.74
CA LEU A 47 9.91 8.15 4.11
C LEU A 47 9.52 9.00 2.89
N SER A 48 10.28 8.90 1.79
CA SER A 48 9.94 9.60 0.55
C SER A 48 8.63 9.09 -0.04
N LEU A 49 8.45 7.77 -0.10
CA LEU A 49 7.22 7.14 -0.59
C LEU A 49 6.02 7.45 0.33
N HIS A 50 6.21 7.34 1.64
CA HIS A 50 5.21 7.67 2.66
C HIS A 50 4.73 9.12 2.52
N THR A 51 5.66 10.06 2.45
CA THR A 51 5.35 11.49 2.30
C THR A 51 4.56 11.75 1.02
N LYS A 52 5.04 11.22 -0.12
CA LYS A 52 4.34 11.35 -1.41
C LYS A 52 2.94 10.76 -1.34
N TYR A 53 2.80 9.57 -0.78
CA TYR A 53 1.52 8.91 -0.64
C TYR A 53 0.55 9.73 0.20
N CYS A 54 0.92 10.09 1.44
CA CYS A 54 0.05 10.78 2.38
C CYS A 54 -0.32 12.20 1.95
N GLN A 55 0.58 12.92 1.27
CA GLN A 55 0.36 14.33 0.89
C GLN A 55 -0.30 14.48 -0.48
N ILE A 56 -0.01 13.59 -1.43
CA ILE A 56 -0.39 13.78 -2.83
C ILE A 56 -1.43 12.76 -3.26
N ILE A 57 -1.24 11.47 -2.94
CA ILE A 57 -2.06 10.39 -3.49
C ILE A 57 -3.32 10.17 -2.63
N ALA A 58 -3.14 9.85 -1.35
CA ALA A 58 -4.25 9.49 -0.46
C ALA A 58 -5.36 10.57 -0.37
N PRO A 59 -5.05 11.88 -0.33
CA PRO A 59 -6.09 12.92 -0.28
C PRO A 59 -6.95 13.04 -1.53
N GLN A 60 -6.52 12.46 -2.66
CA GLN A 60 -7.28 12.47 -3.92
C GLN A 60 -8.27 11.30 -4.01
N GLU A 61 -8.15 10.33 -3.10
CA GLU A 61 -8.94 9.11 -3.10
C GLU A 61 -9.93 9.12 -1.93
N ASN A 62 -11.11 8.55 -2.16
CA ASN A 62 -12.14 8.38 -1.14
C ASN A 62 -12.18 6.91 -0.71
N TYR A 63 -11.24 6.53 0.14
CA TYR A 63 -11.15 5.17 0.65
C TYR A 63 -12.30 4.85 1.61
N LYS A 64 -12.94 3.71 1.38
CA LYS A 64 -14.01 3.15 2.21
C LYS A 64 -13.52 2.04 3.12
N ALA A 65 -12.41 1.41 2.76
CA ALA A 65 -11.79 0.39 3.59
C ALA A 65 -10.31 0.19 3.28
N VAL A 66 -9.61 -0.39 4.26
CA VAL A 66 -8.18 -0.66 4.24
C VAL A 66 -7.95 -2.06 4.83
N GLU A 67 -7.09 -2.86 4.22
CA GLU A 67 -6.71 -4.22 4.65
C GLU A 67 -7.92 -5.13 4.94
N ILE A 68 -8.89 -5.19 4.03
CA ILE A 68 -10.07 -6.05 4.19
C ILE A 68 -9.74 -7.50 3.86
N GLN A 69 -10.16 -8.42 4.72
CA GLN A 69 -10.19 -9.85 4.44
C GLN A 69 -11.26 -10.19 3.38
N CYS A 70 -10.84 -10.78 2.26
CA CYS A 70 -11.70 -11.45 1.30
C CYS A 70 -11.97 -12.88 1.80
N GLU A 71 -13.11 -13.08 2.44
CA GLU A 71 -13.41 -14.30 3.20
C GLU A 71 -13.36 -15.57 2.35
N ARG A 72 -13.97 -15.56 1.16
CA ARG A 72 -14.04 -16.78 0.33
C ARG A 72 -14.53 -16.50 -1.08
N LEU A 73 -13.79 -16.98 -2.06
CA LEU A 73 -14.24 -17.18 -3.44
C LEU A 73 -13.99 -18.63 -3.83
N GLU A 74 -15.05 -19.40 -4.02
CA GLU A 74 -14.94 -20.81 -4.36
C GLU A 74 -15.07 -21.02 -5.87
N ILE A 75 -14.12 -21.77 -6.45
CA ILE A 75 -14.15 -22.24 -7.83
C ILE A 75 -14.44 -23.74 -7.77
N SER A 76 -15.73 -24.08 -7.67
CA SER A 76 -16.19 -25.44 -7.35
C SER A 76 -15.76 -26.49 -8.37
N ASP A 77 -15.68 -26.13 -9.66
CA ASP A 77 -15.24 -27.05 -10.73
C ASP A 77 -13.77 -27.49 -10.59
N LEU A 78 -12.97 -26.70 -9.87
CA LEU A 78 -11.56 -26.98 -9.60
C LEU A 78 -11.31 -27.36 -8.15
N GLY A 79 -12.33 -27.34 -7.28
CA GLY A 79 -12.19 -27.56 -5.85
C GLY A 79 -11.29 -26.53 -5.16
N LEU A 80 -11.18 -25.31 -5.70
CA LEU A 80 -10.30 -24.26 -5.19
C LEU A 80 -11.08 -23.24 -4.36
N ILE A 81 -10.43 -22.74 -3.32
CA ILE A 81 -10.92 -21.59 -2.53
C ILE A 81 -9.84 -20.52 -2.58
N LEU A 82 -10.22 -19.34 -3.05
CA LEU A 82 -9.40 -18.15 -3.04
C LEU A 82 -9.83 -17.27 -1.86
N THR A 83 -8.86 -16.87 -1.06
CA THR A 83 -9.00 -15.95 0.07
C THR A 83 -7.73 -15.12 0.18
N GLY A 84 -7.78 -14.01 0.92
CA GLY A 84 -6.65 -13.13 1.10
C GLY A 84 -7.10 -11.78 1.65
N THR A 85 -6.21 -10.81 1.62
CA THR A 85 -6.54 -9.42 1.96
C THR A 85 -6.47 -8.54 0.71
N THR A 86 -7.23 -7.46 0.73
CA THR A 86 -7.12 -6.36 -0.23
C THR A 86 -6.60 -5.13 0.50
N ASP A 87 -5.57 -4.48 -0.06
CA ASP A 87 -4.95 -3.29 0.53
C ASP A 87 -5.97 -2.18 0.79
N ARG A 88 -6.73 -1.75 -0.24
CA ARG A 88 -7.70 -0.65 -0.13
C ARG A 88 -8.92 -0.84 -1.02
N VAL A 89 -10.04 -0.28 -0.58
CA VAL A 89 -11.26 -0.11 -1.38
C VAL A 89 -11.59 1.37 -1.44
N ARG A 90 -11.81 1.90 -2.64
CA ARG A 90 -12.19 3.30 -2.89
C ARG A 90 -13.55 3.43 -3.55
N GLU A 91 -14.18 4.57 -3.36
CA GLU A 91 -15.39 4.96 -4.09
C GLU A 91 -15.03 5.58 -5.44
N THR A 92 -15.78 5.21 -6.47
CA THR A 92 -15.70 5.70 -7.84
C THR A 92 -17.11 6.04 -8.35
N SER A 93 -17.21 6.64 -9.53
CA SER A 93 -18.52 6.90 -10.17
C SER A 93 -19.33 5.64 -10.48
N GLU A 94 -18.67 4.48 -10.59
CA GLU A 94 -19.31 3.20 -10.93
C GLU A 94 -19.56 2.31 -9.71
N GLY A 95 -19.18 2.78 -8.51
CA GLY A 95 -19.28 2.02 -7.26
C GLY A 95 -17.94 1.84 -6.57
N LEU A 96 -17.75 0.70 -5.91
CA LEU A 96 -16.52 0.40 -5.16
C LEU A 96 -15.47 -0.25 -6.07
N ALA A 97 -14.23 0.23 -5.98
CA ALA A 97 -13.09 -0.33 -6.70
C ALA A 97 -11.99 -0.76 -5.72
N ILE A 98 -11.34 -1.88 -6.04
CA ILE A 98 -10.15 -2.35 -5.35
C ILE A 98 -8.95 -1.50 -5.79
N CYS A 99 -8.15 -1.06 -4.82
CA CYS A 99 -6.92 -0.32 -5.04
C CYS A 99 -5.79 -1.04 -4.28
N ASP A 100 -4.87 -1.62 -5.03
CA ASP A 100 -3.67 -2.26 -4.50
C ASP A 100 -2.50 -1.26 -4.56
N LEU A 101 -1.69 -1.21 -3.49
CA LEU A 101 -0.56 -0.29 -3.40
C LEU A 101 0.75 -1.08 -3.50
N LYS A 102 1.37 -1.04 -4.68
CA LYS A 102 2.69 -1.64 -4.90
C LYS A 102 3.81 -0.61 -4.80
N THR A 103 4.83 -0.92 -4.00
CA THR A 103 6.07 -0.13 -3.87
C THR A 103 7.29 -1.01 -4.18
N GLY A 104 7.48 -1.35 -5.46
CA GLY A 104 8.65 -2.12 -5.91
C GLY A 104 9.79 -1.24 -6.43
N LYS A 105 11.04 -1.71 -6.33
CA LYS A 105 12.25 -1.07 -6.91
C LYS A 105 12.15 -0.86 -8.43
N ALA A 106 11.36 -1.68 -9.14
CA ALA A 106 11.06 -1.50 -10.56
C ALA A 106 9.82 -0.61 -10.83
N ALA A 107 8.98 -0.40 -9.81
CA ALA A 107 7.80 0.46 -9.90
C ALA A 107 8.20 1.94 -9.89
N VAL A 108 9.36 2.29 -9.31
CA VAL A 108 9.92 3.65 -9.30
C VAL A 108 11.28 3.63 -10.00
N GLY A 109 11.40 4.34 -11.12
CA GLY A 109 12.67 4.56 -11.78
C GLY A 109 13.66 5.27 -10.87
N SER A 110 14.96 5.13 -11.15
CA SER A 110 16.04 5.81 -10.41
C SER A 110 15.96 7.35 -10.45
N ASP A 111 15.07 7.89 -11.29
CA ASP A 111 14.73 9.30 -11.45
C ASP A 111 13.46 9.71 -10.66
N GLY A 112 12.85 8.80 -9.90
CA GLY A 112 11.62 9.03 -9.13
C GLY A 112 10.31 8.92 -9.93
N ASN A 113 10.38 8.56 -11.22
CA ASN A 113 9.20 8.37 -12.07
C ASN A 113 8.63 6.96 -11.94
N VAL A 114 7.31 6.84 -11.82
CA VAL A 114 6.63 5.54 -11.63
C VAL A 114 6.36 4.88 -12.97
N LYS A 115 6.82 3.63 -13.17
CA LYS A 115 6.51 2.84 -14.37
C LYS A 115 5.17 2.13 -14.19
N THR A 116 4.14 2.55 -14.92
CA THR A 116 2.79 1.95 -14.89
C THR A 116 2.58 0.85 -15.96
N ALA A 117 3.57 0.57 -16.79
CA ALA A 117 3.45 -0.40 -17.89
C ALA A 117 4.02 -1.77 -17.46
N GLY A 118 3.14 -2.75 -17.25
CA GLY A 118 3.51 -4.13 -16.88
C GLY A 118 2.62 -4.79 -15.81
N HIS A 119 1.74 -4.02 -15.16
CA HIS A 119 0.92 -4.48 -14.04
C HIS A 119 -0.58 -4.60 -14.37
N SER A 120 -0.93 -4.77 -15.65
CA SER A 120 -2.31 -4.71 -16.15
C SER A 120 -3.29 -5.74 -15.57
N TYR A 121 -2.82 -6.73 -14.81
CA TYR A 121 -3.67 -7.70 -14.09
C TYR A 121 -3.83 -7.40 -12.60
N GLN A 122 -3.11 -6.42 -12.04
CA GLN A 122 -3.10 -6.11 -10.61
C GLN A 122 -3.22 -4.61 -10.28
N ASP A 123 -2.96 -3.71 -11.24
CA ASP A 123 -3.28 -2.29 -11.10
C ASP A 123 -4.76 -2.08 -11.46
N GLY A 124 -5.60 -1.82 -10.46
CA GLY A 124 -7.00 -1.40 -10.61
C GLY A 124 -7.16 0.01 -11.20
N ARG A 125 -6.36 0.39 -12.19
CA ARG A 125 -6.61 1.56 -13.05
C ARG A 125 -7.46 1.14 -14.24
N LEU A 126 -8.78 1.20 -14.05
CA LEU A 126 -9.68 1.72 -15.07
C LEU A 126 -9.99 3.18 -14.73
#